data_AF-A0A535L6G8-F1
#
_entry.id   AF-A0A535L6G8-F1
#
_cell.length_a   1.000
_cell.length_b   1.000
_cell.length_c   1.000
_cell.angle_alpha   90.00
_cell.angle_beta   90.00
_cell.angle_gamma   90.00
#
_symmetry.space_group_name_H-M   'P 1'
#
loop_
_entity.id
_entity.type
_entity.pdbx_description
1 polymer ?
#
loop_
_entity_poly.entity_id
_entity_poly.type
_entity_poly.pdbx_seq_one_letter_code
_entity_poly.pdbx_strand_id
1 'polypeptide(L)' 'MRCMSQVSSFTNSRRVVAIMTDFGLGESDVGVMKAVIVGLAPDVHIIDITHDVPPQNVPSGAWILSYGYRYYPKDTG' A
#
# COMPACT_ATOMS: atom_id res chain seq x y z
N MET A 1 1.93 -34.60 -31.08
CA MET A 1 1.01 -33.50 -31.47
C MET A 1 0.62 -32.74 -30.21
N ARG A 2 0.74 -31.41 -30.27
CA ARG A 2 0.68 -30.33 -29.23
C ARG A 2 -0.07 -30.67 -27.93
N CYS A 3 0.58 -30.62 -26.76
CA CYS A 3 0.67 -29.44 -25.89
C CYS A 3 -0.69 -28.72 -25.73
N MET A 4 -1.46 -29.13 -24.71
CA MET A 4 -2.64 -28.39 -24.26
C MET A 4 -2.18 -27.27 -23.32
N SER A 5 -1.98 -26.14 -23.97
CA SER A 5 -1.95 -24.76 -23.50
C SER A 5 -2.79 -24.46 -22.26
N GLN A 6 -2.11 -23.84 -21.29
CA GLN A 6 -2.53 -22.68 -20.49
C GLN A 6 -3.82 -22.81 -19.69
N VAL A 7 -3.65 -23.15 -18.40
CA VAL A 7 -4.53 -22.65 -17.34
C VAL A 7 -4.30 -21.14 -17.23
N SER A 8 -5.00 -20.37 -18.05
CA SER A 8 -5.18 -18.93 -17.86
C SER A 8 -6.28 -18.73 -16.82
N SER A 9 -5.91 -18.56 -15.54
CA SER A 9 -6.83 -18.03 -14.52
C SER A 9 -6.28 -16.72 -13.98
N PHE A 10 -6.92 -15.63 -14.40
CA PHE A 10 -6.77 -14.24 -13.98
C PHE A 10 -6.27 -14.05 -12.54
N THR A 11 -4.99 -13.68 -12.36
CA THR A 11 -4.59 -12.94 -11.16
C THR A 11 -4.67 -11.45 -11.49
N ASN A 12 -5.89 -10.91 -11.55
CA ASN A 12 -6.05 -9.46 -11.45
C ASN A 12 -5.74 -9.09 -10.00
N SER A 13 -4.46 -9.16 -9.63
CA SER A 13 -3.95 -8.65 -8.37
C SER A 13 -4.17 -7.15 -8.45
N ARG A 14 -5.23 -6.65 -7.82
CA ARG A 14 -5.39 -5.21 -7.62
C ARG A 14 -4.12 -4.75 -6.93
N ARG A 15 -3.38 -3.85 -7.58
CA ARG A 15 -2.16 -3.29 -7.01
C ARG A 15 -2.52 -2.63 -5.68
N VAL A 16 -1.70 -2.88 -4.67
CA VAL A 16 -1.88 -2.31 -3.34
C VAL A 16 -0.80 -1.25 -3.13
N VAL A 17 -1.21 -0.12 -2.54
CA VAL A 17 -0.30 0.89 -2.00
C VAL A 17 -0.55 0.96 -0.50
N ALA A 18 0.48 0.65 0.29
CA ALA A 18 0.41 0.72 1.74
C ALA A 18 1.01 2.06 2.22
N ILE A 19 0.24 2.86 2.97
CA ILE A 19 0.68 4.21 3.38
C ILE A 19 1.05 4.22 4.86
N MET A 20 2.21 4.79 5.17
CA MET A 20 2.63 5.12 6.53
C MET A 20 3.18 6.54 6.58
N THR A 21 2.71 7.35 7.53
CA THR A 21 3.16 8.75 7.70
C THR A 21 3.23 9.13 9.18
N ASP A 22 3.85 10.27 9.47
CA ASP A 22 3.92 10.92 10.78
C ASP A 22 3.03 12.18 10.88
N PHE A 23 2.11 12.36 9.92
CA PHE A 23 1.23 13.53 9.81
C PHE A 23 0.13 13.61 10.86
N GLY A 24 -0.19 12.48 11.51
CA GLY A 24 -1.41 12.33 12.31
C GLY A 24 -2.68 12.31 11.44
N LEU A 25 -3.84 12.33 12.12
CA LEU A 25 -5.17 12.37 11.49
C LEU A 25 -5.90 13.70 11.70
N GLY A 26 -5.22 14.71 12.26
CA GLY A 26 -5.83 16.00 12.60
C GLY A 26 -6.11 16.89 11.40
N GLU A 27 -5.31 16.76 10.33
CA GLU A 27 -5.34 17.63 9.16
C GLU A 27 -5.58 16.85 7.86
N SER A 28 -5.76 17.58 6.75
CA SER A 28 -6.17 17.02 5.46
C SER A 28 -5.09 16.28 4.65
N ASP A 29 -3.84 16.27 5.10
CA ASP A 29 -2.68 15.81 4.32
C ASP A 29 -2.82 14.37 3.80
N VAL A 30 -3.31 13.47 4.66
CA VAL A 30 -3.58 12.07 4.30
C VAL A 30 -4.66 11.98 3.21
N GLY A 31 -5.70 12.81 3.30
CA GLY A 31 -6.78 12.86 2.32
C GLY A 31 -6.27 13.34 0.95
N VAL A 32 -5.47 14.41 0.93
CA VAL A 32 -4.87 14.93 -0.30
C VAL A 32 -3.93 13.91 -0.93
N MET A 33 -3.08 13.25 -0.14
CA MET A 33 -2.19 12.18 -0.62
C MET A 33 -2.98 11.06 -1.31
N LYS A 34 -4.04 10.57 -0.67
CA LYS A 34 -4.90 9.52 -1.25
C LYS A 34 -5.62 9.98 -2.51
N ALA A 35 -6.10 11.23 -2.55
CA ALA A 35 -6.74 11.78 -3.72
C ALA A 35 -5.80 11.83 -4.93
N VAL A 36 -4.53 12.23 -4.71
CA VAL A 36 -3.51 12.23 -5.77
C VAL A 36 -3.21 10.80 -6.24
N ILE A 37 -3.04 9.85 -5.32
CA ILE A 37 -2.78 8.44 -5.66
C ILE A 37 -3.92 7.87 -6.53
N VAL A 38 -5.18 8.03 -6.10
CA VAL A 38 -6.35 7.54 -6.85
C VAL A 38 -6.49 8.26 -8.19
N GLY A 39 -6.13 9.54 -8.28
CA GLY A 39 -6.12 10.28 -9.54
C GLY A 39 -5.13 9.73 -10.58
N LEU A 40 -4.00 9.18 -10.12
CA LEU A 40 -2.97 8.58 -10.99
C LEU A 40 -3.21 7.09 -11.28
N ALA A 41 -3.75 6.35 -10.31
CA ALA A 41 -4.00 4.92 -10.40
C ALA A 41 -5.40 4.58 -9.85
N PRO A 42 -6.48 4.76 -10.63
CA PRO A 42 -7.86 4.64 -10.14
C PRO A 42 -8.23 3.25 -9.61
N ASP A 43 -7.56 2.20 -10.09
CA ASP A 43 -7.83 0.81 -9.72
C ASP A 43 -6.97 0.31 -8.54
N VAL A 44 -6.13 1.16 -7.96
CA VAL A 44 -5.26 0.80 -6.84
C VAL A 44 -6.06 0.67 -5.54
N HIS A 45 -5.71 -0.32 -4.73
CA HIS A 45 -6.24 -0.43 -3.38
C HIS A 45 -5.28 0.21 -2.38
N ILE A 46 -5.77 1.19 -1.63
CA ILE A 46 -4.98 1.88 -0.60
C ILE A 46 -5.26 1.24 0.75
N ILE A 47 -4.20 0.91 1.48
CA ILE A 47 -4.27 0.44 2.87
C ILE A 47 -3.40 1.35 3.73
N ASP A 48 -3.95 1.86 4.83
CA ASP A 48 -3.15 2.59 5.80
C ASP A 48 -2.51 1.62 6.79
N ILE A 49 -1.18 1.70 6.93
CA ILE A 49 -0.46 1.06 8.02
C ILE A 49 -0.73 1.83 9.31
N THR A 50 -0.41 3.13 9.29
CA THR A 50 -0.70 4.11 10.34
C THR A 50 -0.29 5.50 9.86
N HIS A 51 -0.94 6.54 10.38
CA HIS A 51 -0.51 7.93 10.19
C HIS A 51 0.03 8.56 11.49
N ASP A 52 0.15 7.75 12.55
CA ASP A 52 0.49 8.17 13.90
C ASP A 52 1.94 7.79 14.29
N VAL A 53 2.84 7.73 13.31
CA VAL A 53 4.28 7.64 13.61
C VAL A 53 4.68 8.93 14.34
N PRO A 54 5.43 8.87 15.45
CA PRO A 54 5.89 10.09 16.09
C PRO A 54 6.67 10.96 15.09
N PRO A 55 6.47 12.29 15.06
CA PRO A 55 7.07 13.17 14.07
C PRO A 55 8.57 12.93 13.89
N GLN A 56 8.98 12.64 12.66
CA GLN A 56 10.36 12.41 12.22
C GLN A 56 11.07 11.23 12.91
N ASN A 57 10.35 10.35 13.60
CA ASN A 57 10.92 9.21 14.31
C ASN A 57 11.12 8.00 13.38
N VAL A 58 12.23 8.01 12.65
CA VAL A 58 12.61 6.94 11.71
C VAL A 58 12.68 5.55 12.38
N PRO A 59 13.27 5.38 13.58
CA PRO A 59 13.28 4.09 14.26
C PRO A 59 11.88 3.51 14.52
N SER A 60 10.93 4.32 14.98
CA SER A 60 9.55 3.89 15.19
C SER A 60 8.87 3.45 13.89
N GLY A 61 9.03 4.23 12.82
CA GLY A 61 8.51 3.86 11.49
C GLY A 61 9.11 2.56 10.97
N ALA A 62 10.43 2.38 11.09
CA ALA A 62 11.12 1.15 10.67
C ALA A 62 10.63 -0.07 11.45
N TRP A 63 10.43 0.07 12.77
CA TRP A 63 9.88 -1.00 13.61
C TRP A 63 8.47 -1.41 13.16
N ILE A 64 7.56 -0.44 12.98
CA ILE A 64 6.18 -0.67 12.53
C ILE A 64 6.18 -1.40 11.17
N LEU A 65 6.97 -0.91 10.23
CA LEU A 65 7.05 -1.49 8.89
C LEU A 65 7.61 -2.92 8.91
N SER A 66 8.66 -3.18 9.69
CA SER A 66 9.31 -4.50 9.81
C SER A 66 8.36 -5.61 10.31
N TYR A 67 7.35 -5.22 11.10
CA TYR A 67 6.33 -6.12 11.58
C TYR A 67 5.25 -6.35 10.52
N GLY A 68 4.73 -5.27 9.92
CA GLY A 68 3.55 -5.30 9.07
C GLY A 68 3.76 -5.74 7.61
N TYR A 69 4.92 -5.46 7.00
CA TYR A 69 5.07 -5.58 5.53
C TYR A 69 4.79 -6.99 4.98
N ARG A 70 5.07 -8.04 5.77
CA ARG A 70 4.90 -9.44 5.38
C ARG A 70 3.46 -9.89 5.16
N TYR A 71 2.49 -9.11 5.65
CA TYR A 71 1.06 -9.42 5.55
C TYR A 71 0.42 -8.85 4.27
N TYR A 72 1.13 -7.98 3.56
CA TYR A 72 0.65 -7.37 2.32
C TYR A 72 0.86 -8.32 1.13
N PRO A 73 0.05 -8.21 0.07
CA PRO A 73 0.29 -8.95 -1.17
C PRO A 73 1.70 -8.73 -1.70
N LYS A 74 2.23 -9.72 -2.40
CA LYS A 74 3.46 -9.55 -3.18
C LYS A 74 3.26 -8.39 -4.16
N ASP A 75 4.33 -7.62 -4.39
CA ASP A 75 4.34 -6.44 -5.25
C ASP A 75 3.51 -5.25 -4.74
N THR A 76 3.22 -5.20 -3.44
CA THR A 76 2.71 -3.98 -2.79
C THR A 76 3.77 -2.89 -2.83
N GLY A 77 3.34 -1.69 -3.25
CA GLY A 77 4.15 -0.47 -3.24
C GLY A 77 4.06 0.28 -1.92
#